data_AF-A0A431BWS8-F1
#
_entry.id   AF-A0A431BWS8-F1
#
_cell.length_a   1.000
_cell.length_b   1.000
_cell.length_c   1.000
_cell.angle_alpha   90.00
_cell.angle_beta   90.00
_cell.angle_gamma   90.00
#
_symmetry.space_group_name_H-M   'P 1'
#
loop_
_entity.id
_entity.type
_entity.pdbx_description
1 polymer ?
#
loop_
_entity_poly.entity_id
_entity_poly.type
_entity_poly.pdbx_seq_one_letter_code
_entity_poly.pdbx_strand_id
1 'polypeptide(L)' 'MQKIKQLFNEIGKNDITEFHNDLVFGGFIDSVDIISLVSLIEDKYKISIDFDEIVPENFYNFQTIMEMICKMQK' A
#
# COMPACT_ATOMS: atom_id res chain seq x y z
N MET A 1 2.95 11.48 2.26
CA MET A 1 4.04 10.50 2.08
C MET A 1 4.51 9.80 3.36
N GLN A 2 4.77 10.48 4.49
CA GLN A 2 5.31 9.81 5.69
C GLN A 2 4.43 8.69 6.28
N LYS A 3 3.10 8.82 6.22
CA LYS A 3 2.17 7.78 6.69
C LYS A 3 2.28 6.47 5.91
N ILE A 4 2.39 6.57 4.58
CA ILE A 4 2.56 5.38 3.72
C ILE A 4 3.89 4.70 4.03
N LYS A 5 4.97 5.47 4.21
CA LYS A 5 6.26 4.92 4.63
C LYS A 5 6.15 4.13 5.94
N GLN A 6 5.39 4.63 6.91
CA GLN A 6 5.19 3.92 8.18
C GLN A 6 4.47 2.58 7.98
N LEU A 7 3.50 2.48 7.07
CA LEU A 7 2.85 1.21 6.74
C LEU A 7 3.87 0.17 6.23
N PHE A 8 4.74 0.58 5.31
CA PHE A 8 5.81 -0.28 4.79
C PHE A 8 6.80 -0.71 5.87
N ASN A 9 7.16 0.20 6.78
CA ASN A 9 8.03 -0.13 7.90
C ASN A 9 7.41 -1.15 8.84
N GLU A 10 6.10 -1.09 9.08
CA GLU A 10 5.39 -2.04 9.96
C GLU A 10 5.30 -3.45 9.38
N ILE A 11 5.29 -3.59 8.05
CA ILE A 11 5.41 -4.90 7.38
C ILE A 11 6.87 -5.35 7.18
N GLY A 12 7.84 -4.62 7.76
CA GLY A 12 9.26 -4.94 7.66
C GLY A 12 9.96 -4.48 6.37
N LYS A 13 9.31 -3.67 5.53
CA LYS A 13 9.84 -3.13 4.28
C LYS A 13 10.43 -1.73 4.46
N ASN A 14 11.43 -1.63 5.33
CA ASN A 14 12.04 -0.34 5.71
C ASN A 14 12.85 0.32 4.58
N ASP A 15 13.28 -0.47 3.59
CA ASP A 15 14.07 -0.01 2.45
C ASP A 15 13.23 0.69 1.37
N ILE A 16 11.89 0.54 1.42
CA ILE A 16 10.99 1.14 0.45
C ILE A 16 10.82 2.63 0.73
N THR A 17 10.93 3.44 -0.34
CA THR A 17 10.76 4.89 -0.27
C THR A 17 9.80 5.39 -1.33
N GLU A 18 9.36 6.64 -1.19
CA GLU A 18 8.49 7.30 -2.17
C GLU A 18 9.12 7.49 -3.56
N PHE A 19 10.44 7.29 -3.68
CA PHE A 19 11.15 7.34 -4.96
C PHE A 19 11.08 6.01 -5.72
N HIS A 20 10.61 4.93 -5.09
CA HIS A 20 10.42 3.66 -5.76
C HIS A 20 9.07 3.68 -6.49
N ASN A 21 9.16 3.44 -7.79
CA ASN A 21 8.03 3.11 -8.63
C ASN A 21 8.04 1.62 -8.87
N ASP A 22 6.89 1.09 -9.25
CA ASP A 22 6.72 -0.31 -9.58
C ASP A 22 7.10 -1.24 -8.43
N LEU A 23 6.48 -1.02 -7.26
CA LEU A 23 6.76 -1.80 -6.07
C LEU A 23 6.47 -3.29 -6.27
N VAL A 24 5.45 -3.61 -7.07
CA VAL A 24 5.02 -4.98 -7.34
C VAL A 24 5.89 -5.64 -8.41
N PHE A 25 5.96 -5.11 -9.64
CA PHE A 25 6.74 -5.77 -10.70
C PHE A 25 8.25 -5.56 -10.53
N GLY A 26 8.67 -4.51 -9.81
CA GLY A 26 10.05 -4.32 -9.37
C GLY A 26 10.50 -5.28 -8.27
N GLY A 27 9.59 -6.10 -7.72
CA GLY A 27 9.91 -7.14 -6.73
C GLY A 27 10.16 -6.63 -5.32
N PHE A 28 9.72 -5.40 -5.00
CA PHE A 28 9.84 -4.85 -3.65
C PHE A 28 8.79 -5.42 -2.70
N ILE A 29 7.58 -5.67 -3.22
CA ILE A 29 6.48 -6.32 -2.51
C ILE A 29 5.91 -7.48 -3.30
N ASP A 30 5.45 -8.50 -2.59
CA ASP A 30 4.74 -9.65 -3.15
C ASP A 30 3.25 -9.66 -2.75
N SER A 31 2.54 -10.74 -3.10
CA SER A 31 1.14 -10.89 -2.74
C SER A 31 0.89 -10.91 -1.22
N VAL A 32 1.82 -11.43 -0.43
CA VAL A 32 1.67 -11.50 1.05
C VAL A 32 1.87 -10.12 1.66
N ASP A 33 2.85 -9.36 1.15
CA ASP A 33 3.09 -7.98 1.54
C ASP A 33 1.88 -7.10 1.24
N ILE A 34 1.25 -7.27 0.07
CA ILE A 34 0.03 -6.53 -0.31
C ILE A 34 -1.10 -6.78 0.69
N ILE A 35 -1.39 -8.03 1.03
CA ILE A 35 -2.43 -8.37 2.01
C ILE A 35 -2.12 -7.78 3.39
N SER A 36 -0.86 -7.80 3.81
CA SER A 36 -0.43 -7.21 5.08
C SER A 36 -0.60 -5.68 5.06
N LEU A 37 -0.28 -5.03 3.94
CA LEU A 37 -0.44 -3.60 3.76
C LEU A 37 -1.92 -3.20 3.78
N VAL A 38 -2.77 -3.96 3.08
CA VAL A 38 -4.23 -3.76 3.06
C VAL A 38 -4.79 -3.81 4.47
N SER A 39 -4.47 -4.85 5.25
CA SER A 39 -4.96 -4.99 6.62
C SER A 39 -4.52 -3.83 7.53
N LEU A 40 -3.27 -3.37 7.41
CA LEU A 40 -2.78 -2.19 8.14
C LEU A 40 -3.48 -0.90 7.72
N ILE A 41 -3.74 -0.73 6.43
CA ILE A 41 -4.46 0.43 5.91
C ILE A 41 -5.88 0.46 6.46
N GLU A 42 -6.60 -0.66 6.38
CA GLU A 42 -7.96 -0.78 6.91
C GLU A 42 -8.00 -0.44 8.40
N ASP A 43 -7.07 -0.96 9.21
CA ASP A 43 -7.04 -0.66 10.64
C ASP A 43 -6.69 0.80 10.95
N LYS A 44 -5.67 1.37 10.28
CA LYS A 44 -5.22 2.76 10.55
C LYS A 44 -6.17 3.81 10.03
N TYR A 45 -6.77 3.59 8.87
CA TYR A 45 -7.64 4.55 8.21
C TYR A 45 -9.13 4.28 8.44
N LYS A 46 -9.46 3.18 9.14
CA LYS A 46 -10.84 2.73 9.41
C LYS A 46 -11.69 2.67 8.14
N ILE A 47 -11.08 2.16 7.06
CA ILE A 47 -11.73 1.87 5.77
C ILE A 47 -11.80 0.36 5.55
N SER A 48 -12.57 -0.07 4.55
CA SER A 48 -12.57 -1.45 4.08
C SER A 48 -12.17 -1.48 2.60
N ILE A 49 -11.20 -2.32 2.26
CA ILE A 49 -10.68 -2.49 0.91
C ILE A 49 -11.25 -3.79 0.35
N ASP A 50 -12.07 -3.68 -0.69
CA ASP A 50 -12.59 -4.85 -1.39
C ASP A 50 -11.47 -5.58 -2.15
N PHE A 51 -11.60 -6.90 -2.28
CA PHE A 51 -10.65 -7.74 -3.03
C PHE A 51 -10.44 -7.28 -4.48
N ASP A 52 -11.47 -6.71 -5.11
CA ASP A 52 -11.39 -6.18 -6.47
C ASP A 52 -10.47 -4.95 -6.59
N GLU A 53 -10.21 -4.24 -5.49
CA GLU A 53 -9.28 -3.11 -5.44
C GLU A 53 -7.86 -3.58 -5.06
N ILE A 54 -7.67 -4.85 -4.71
CA ILE A 54 -6.36 -5.46 -4.44
C ILE A 54 -5.68 -5.83 -5.77
N VAL A 55 -5.39 -4.83 -6.59
CA VAL A 55 -4.73 -4.97 -7.89
C VAL A 55 -3.35 -4.32 -7.90
N PRO A 56 -2.36 -4.86 -8.64
CA PRO A 56 -1.00 -4.32 -8.68
C PRO A 56 -0.92 -2.81 -8.98
N GLU A 57 -1.87 -2.30 -9.78
CA GLU A 57 -1.96 -0.89 -10.16
C GLU A 57 -2.17 0.03 -8.95
N ASN A 58 -2.98 -0.39 -7.97
CA ASN A 58 -3.22 0.37 -6.75
C ASN A 58 -2.01 0.37 -5.82
N PHE A 59 -1.14 -0.65 -5.90
CA PHE A 59 0.08 -0.79 -5.09
C PHE A 59 1.36 -0.47 -5.87
N TYR A 60 1.25 0.16 -7.04
CA TYR A 60 2.39 0.47 -7.91
C TYR A 60 3.40 1.39 -7.23
N ASN A 61 2.93 2.42 -6.51
CA ASN A 61 3.80 3.32 -5.74
C ASN A 61 3.03 3.98 -4.58
N PHE A 62 3.70 4.88 -3.86
CA PHE A 62 3.08 5.58 -2.72
C PHE A 62 1.90 6.47 -3.12
N GLN A 63 1.92 7.01 -4.34
CA GLN A 63 0.89 7.88 -4.87
C GLN A 63 -0.39 7.09 -5.12
N THR A 64 -0.30 5.95 -5.82
CA THR A 64 -1.46 5.10 -6.14
C THR A 64 -2.13 4.56 -4.89
N ILE A 65 -1.33 4.17 -3.88
CA ILE A 65 -1.88 3.69 -2.60
C ILE A 65 -2.64 4.82 -1.89
N MET A 66 -2.10 6.03 -1.89
CA MET A 66 -2.76 7.19 -1.28
C MET A 66 -4.06 7.54 -2.01
N GLU A 67 -4.08 7.43 -3.34
CA GLU A 67 -5.27 7.66 -4.16
C GLU A 67 -6.36 6.62 -3.88
N MET A 68 -6.00 5.34 -3.77
CA MET A 68 -6.90 4.26 -3.35
C MET A 68 -7.53 4.56 -1.98
N ILE A 69 -6.73 4.93 -0.98
CA ILE A 69 -7.22 5.28 0.36
C ILE A 69 -8.19 6.47 0.29
N CYS A 70 -7.82 7.54 -0.42
CA CYS A 70 -8.67 8.72 -0.57
C CYS A 70 -9.99 8.42 -1.29
N LYS A 71 -10.00 7.48 -2.22
CA LYS A 71 -11.21 7.03 -2.94
C LYS A 71 -12.20 6.34 -1.97
N MET A 72 -11.68 5.58 -1.00
CA MET A 72 -12.50 4.83 -0.03
C MET A 72 -12.92 5.62 1.22
N GLN A 73 -12.25 6.72 1.52
CA GLN A 73 -12.63 7.60 2.63
C GLN A 73 -13.79 8.56 2.32
N LYS A 74 -14.30 8.55 1.08
CA LYS A 74 -15.46 9.35 0.66
C LYS A 74 -16.76 8.64 0.95
#